data_AF-A0A1C3W1F6-F1
#
_entry.id   AF-A0A1C3W1F6-F1
#
_cell.length_a   1.000
_cell.length_b   1.000
_cell.length_c   1.000
_cell.angle_alpha   90.00
_cell.angle_beta   90.00
_cell.angle_gamma   90.00
#
_symmetry.space_group_name_H-M   'P 1'
#
loop_
_entity.id
_entity.type
_entity.pdbx_description
1 polymer ?
#
loop_
_entity_poly.entity_id
_entity_poly.type
_entity_poly.pdbx_seq_one_letter_code
_entity_poly.pdbx_strand_id
1 'polypeptide(L)'
;MVRIEVSPRLKNDGTHAAIAATHIGQAHIAGTGPLDATCGQCAFWHAWKRAKIDGESQLVAVEPGSFSMRHKQHPGERKDAHCNRPILNKARKTVPATAIACRFFLPKNQVNETQQP
;
A
#
# COMPACT_ATOMS: atom_id res chain seq x y z
N MET A 1 30.96 -8.33 17.27
CA MET A 1 29.65 -8.97 17.49
C MET A 1 28.93 -8.13 18.54
N VAL A 2 27.79 -7.51 18.22
CA VAL A 2 27.08 -6.62 19.15
C VAL A 2 26.07 -7.45 19.95
N ARG A 3 26.13 -7.40 21.28
CA ARG A 3 25.10 -7.95 22.17
C ARG A 3 24.08 -6.86 22.45
N ILE A 4 22.82 -7.12 22.14
CA ILE A 4 21.69 -6.25 22.50
C ILE A 4 21.07 -6.86 23.75
N GLU A 5 21.12 -6.12 24.87
CA GLU A 5 20.41 -6.50 26.09
C GLU A 5 18.94 -6.10 25.98
N VAL A 6 18.05 -7.08 25.98
CA VAL A 6 16.62 -6.86 25.86
C VAL A 6 16.03 -6.68 27.26
N SER A 7 15.23 -5.63 27.44
CA SER A 7 14.55 -5.33 28.71
C SER A 7 13.76 -6.55 29.23
N PRO A 8 13.84 -6.89 30.53
CA PRO A 8 13.05 -7.96 31.15
C PRO A 8 11.54 -7.79 31.04
N ARG A 9 11.08 -6.58 30.68
CA ARG A 9 9.66 -6.25 30.50
C ARG A 9 9.17 -6.40 29.06
N LEU A 10 10.04 -6.72 28.11
CA LEU A 10 9.61 -7.04 26.75
C LEU A 10 8.99 -8.45 26.76
N LYS A 11 7.66 -8.50 26.71
CA LYS A 11 6.89 -9.75 26.65
C LYS A 11 6.47 -9.98 25.21
N ASN A 12 6.52 -11.23 24.74
CA ASN A 12 5.88 -11.62 23.49
C ASN A 12 4.37 -11.76 23.72
N ASP A 13 3.69 -10.63 23.95
CA ASP A 13 2.24 -10.59 24.03
C ASP A 13 1.65 -10.30 22.63
N GLY A 14 0.40 -10.72 22.40
CA GLY A 14 -0.28 -10.52 21.12
C GLY A 14 -0.37 -9.05 20.68
N THR A 15 -0.09 -8.11 21.58
CA THR A 15 0.04 -6.67 21.31
C THR A 15 1.08 -6.37 20.23
N HIS A 16 2.15 -7.17 20.14
CA HIS A 16 3.18 -6.99 19.11
C HIS A 16 2.78 -7.55 17.72
N ALA A 17 1.76 -8.41 17.65
CA ALA A 17 1.33 -9.01 16.37
C ALA A 17 0.81 -7.94 15.40
N ALA A 18 0.09 -6.93 15.91
CA ALA A 18 -0.40 -5.83 15.10
C ALA A 18 0.74 -5.00 14.50
N ILE A 19 1.81 -4.76 15.27
CA ILE A 19 3.00 -4.03 14.83
C ILE A 19 3.75 -4.84 13.76
N ALA A 20 3.94 -6.15 14.00
CA ALA A 20 4.61 -7.04 13.06
C ALA A 20 3.86 -7.18 11.71
N ALA A 21 2.54 -7.04 11.72
CA ALA A 21 1.70 -7.06 10.53
C ALA A 21 1.68 -5.72 9.76
N THR A 22 2.29 -4.65 10.29
CA THR A 22 2.34 -3.36 9.60
C THR A 22 3.52 -3.26 8.65
N HIS A 23 3.28 -2.69 7.47
CA HIS A 23 4.32 -2.43 6.47
C HIS A 23 4.85 -1.01 6.58
N ILE A 24 6.13 -0.83 6.27
CA ILE A 24 6.72 0.52 6.11
C ILE A 24 5.93 1.27 5.03
N GLY A 25 5.58 2.53 5.30
CA GLY A 25 4.78 3.36 4.39
C GLY A 25 3.26 3.17 4.52
N GLN A 26 2.80 2.23 5.35
CA GLN A 26 1.38 2.05 5.64
C GLN A 26 0.84 3.19 6.52
N ALA A 27 -0.46 3.46 6.43
CA ALA A 27 -1.07 4.50 7.27
C ALA A 27 -1.11 4.02 8.73
N HIS A 28 -0.96 4.94 9.69
CA HIS A 28 -1.04 4.63 11.13
C HIS A 28 -2.40 4.04 11.57
N ILE A 29 -3.43 4.22 10.74
CA ILE A 29 -4.79 3.66 10.89
C ILE A 29 -5.00 2.36 10.08
N ALA A 30 -3.94 1.71 9.61
CA ALA A 30 -4.11 0.41 8.95
C ALA A 30 -4.71 -0.65 9.89
N GLY A 31 -5.40 -1.64 9.31
CA GLY A 31 -6.11 -2.66 10.08
C GLY A 31 -7.50 -2.24 10.56
N THR A 32 -7.90 -0.99 10.30
CA THR A 32 -9.23 -0.46 10.66
C THR A 32 -10.23 -0.46 9.49
N GLY A 33 -9.82 -1.02 8.34
CA GLY A 33 -10.69 -1.16 7.17
C GLY A 33 -11.62 -2.36 7.24
N PRO A 34 -12.35 -2.66 6.16
CA PRO A 34 -13.16 -3.87 6.04
C PRO A 34 -12.32 -5.13 6.28
N LEU A 35 -12.96 -6.18 6.82
CA LEU A 35 -12.33 -7.48 7.02
C LEU A 35 -11.80 -8.01 5.67
N ASP A 36 -10.56 -8.52 5.69
CA ASP A 36 -9.85 -9.09 4.53
C ASP A 36 -9.56 -8.14 3.35
N ALA A 37 -9.84 -6.84 3.49
CA ALA A 37 -9.51 -5.86 2.46
C ALA A 37 -8.02 -5.49 2.50
N THR A 38 -7.40 -5.39 1.32
CA THR A 38 -6.00 -4.99 1.18
C THR A 38 -5.83 -3.66 0.46
N CYS A 39 -4.69 -3.02 0.68
CA CYS A 39 -4.32 -1.78 0.00
C CYS A 39 -4.34 -1.97 -1.53
N GLY A 40 -3.94 -3.13 -2.05
CA GLY A 40 -3.98 -3.43 -3.50
C GLY A 40 -5.37 -3.38 -4.12
N GLN A 41 -6.43 -3.60 -3.33
CA GLN A 41 -7.83 -3.52 -3.74
C GLN A 41 -8.42 -2.10 -3.63
N CYS A 42 -7.66 -1.16 -3.03
CA CYS A 42 -8.11 0.21 -2.82
C CYS A 42 -7.90 1.06 -4.07
N ALA A 43 -8.88 1.88 -4.45
CA ALA A 43 -8.83 2.79 -5.59
C ALA A 43 -7.72 3.83 -5.49
N PHE A 44 -7.24 4.13 -4.28
CA PHE A 44 -6.11 5.04 -4.07
C PHE A 44 -4.75 4.35 -4.18
N TRP A 45 -4.70 3.04 -4.38
CA TRP A 45 -3.45 2.30 -4.56
C TRP A 45 -3.20 2.08 -6.05
N HIS A 46 -2.40 2.96 -6.63
CA HIS A 46 -2.06 2.95 -8.05
C HIS A 46 -0.75 3.68 -8.30
N ALA A 47 -0.15 3.42 -9.47
CA ALA A 47 0.95 4.22 -9.98
C ALA A 47 0.40 5.39 -10.80
N TRP A 48 1.21 6.43 -10.94
CA TRP A 48 0.95 7.52 -11.88
C TRP A 48 1.80 7.33 -13.13
N LYS A 49 1.18 7.37 -14.30
CA LYS A 49 1.88 7.30 -15.58
C LYS A 49 1.48 8.51 -16.43
N ARG A 50 2.46 9.14 -17.07
CA ARG A 50 2.18 10.14 -18.10
C ARG A 50 1.71 9.43 -19.37
N ALA A 51 0.52 9.76 -19.84
CA ALA A 51 -0.04 9.26 -21.09
C ALA A 51 -0.51 10.45 -21.94
N LYS A 52 -0.45 10.29 -23.26
CA LYS A 52 -1.06 11.27 -24.17
C LYS A 52 -2.52 10.90 -24.37
N ILE A 53 -3.42 11.78 -23.96
CA ILE A 53 -4.86 11.68 -24.19
C ILE A 53 -5.23 12.93 -25.00
N ASP A 54 -5.86 12.75 -26.16
CA ASP A 54 -6.28 13.83 -27.05
C ASP A 54 -5.19 14.85 -27.41
N GLY A 55 -3.95 14.39 -27.53
CA GLY A 55 -2.78 15.21 -27.89
C GLY A 55 -2.08 15.88 -26.70
N GLU A 56 -2.68 15.86 -25.50
CA GLU A 56 -2.10 16.44 -24.29
C GLU A 56 -1.50 15.37 -23.36
N SER A 57 -0.40 15.71 -22.68
CA SER A 57 0.25 14.81 -21.72
C SER A 57 -0.41 14.93 -20.35
N GLN A 58 -1.24 13.96 -19.99
CA GLN A 58 -1.93 13.90 -18.69
C GLN A 58 -1.36 12.81 -17.78
N LEU A 59 -1.47 12.99 -16.46
CA LEU A 59 -1.13 11.96 -15.46
C LEU A 59 -2.34 11.08 -15.22
N VAL A 60 -2.23 9.80 -15.58
CA VAL A 60 -3.31 8.83 -15.48
C VAL A 60 -2.98 7.83 -14.38
N ALA A 61 -3.99 7.48 -13.58
CA ALA A 61 -3.90 6.41 -12.60
C ALA A 61 -3.82 5.07 -13.34
N VAL A 62 -2.77 4.29 -13.07
CA VAL A 62 -2.57 2.98 -13.69
C VAL A 62 -2.30 1.92 -12.64
N GLU A 63 -2.77 0.71 -12.93
CA GLU A 63 -2.45 -0.44 -12.10
C GLU A 63 -0.93 -0.69 -12.09
N PRO A 64 -0.31 -0.88 -10.91
CA PRO A 64 1.11 -1.20 -10.81
C PRO A 64 1.39 -2.54 -11.48
N GLY A 65 2.38 -2.56 -12.37
CA GLY A 65 2.83 -3.78 -13.05
C GLY A 65 3.60 -4.73 -12.14
N SER A 66 4.14 -5.80 -12.71
CA SER A 66 4.93 -6.78 -11.98
C SER A 66 6.44 -6.56 -12.13
N PHE A 67 7.22 -7.09 -11.20
CA PHE A 67 8.66 -7.24 -11.33
C PHE A 67 9.01 -8.20 -12.47
N SER A 68 10.20 -8.06 -13.06
CA SER A 68 10.66 -8.99 -14.07
C SER A 68 10.95 -10.36 -13.45
N MET A 69 10.92 -11.41 -14.27
CA MET A 69 11.29 -12.76 -13.84
C MET A 69 12.74 -12.87 -13.32
N ARG A 70 13.60 -11.89 -13.65
CA ARG A 70 15.00 -11.83 -13.24
C ARG A 70 15.22 -11.02 -11.96
N HIS A 71 14.16 -10.51 -11.33
CA HIS A 71 14.27 -9.72 -10.12
C HIS A 71 14.73 -10.59 -8.94
N LYS A 72 15.81 -10.18 -8.25
CA LYS A 72 16.53 -11.03 -7.29
C LYS A 72 15.72 -11.38 -6.03
N GLN A 73 14.86 -10.47 -5.58
CA GLN A 73 14.12 -10.63 -4.33
C GLN A 73 12.69 -11.13 -4.56
N HIS A 74 12.05 -10.65 -5.62
CA HIS A 74 10.61 -10.80 -5.87
C HIS A 74 10.33 -11.03 -7.36
N PRO A 75 10.65 -12.21 -7.92
CA PRO A 75 10.46 -12.49 -9.35
C PRO A 75 8.97 -12.64 -9.70
N GLY A 76 8.48 -11.87 -10.67
CA GLY A 76 7.08 -11.94 -11.13
C GLY A 76 6.03 -11.38 -10.16
N GLU A 77 6.43 -11.01 -8.94
CA GLU A 77 5.55 -10.42 -7.95
C GLU A 77 5.07 -9.02 -8.39
N ARG A 78 3.89 -8.64 -7.89
CA ARG A 78 3.33 -7.31 -8.14
C ARG A 78 4.21 -6.23 -7.52
N LYS A 79 4.46 -5.15 -8.25
CA LYS A 79 5.20 -4.00 -7.71
C LYS A 79 4.37 -3.27 -6.66
N ASP A 80 5.04 -2.85 -5.61
CA ASP A 80 4.48 -1.94 -4.62
C ASP A 80 4.11 -0.60 -5.26
N ALA A 81 3.11 0.06 -4.70
CA ALA A 81 2.68 1.36 -5.18
C ALA A 81 2.28 2.30 -4.06
N HIS A 82 2.12 3.56 -4.45
CA HIS A 82 1.76 4.60 -3.53
C HIS A 82 0.28 4.53 -3.17
N CYS A 83 -0.01 4.72 -1.88
CA CYS A 83 -1.35 5.13 -1.46
C CYS A 83 -1.51 6.63 -1.72
N ASN A 84 -2.29 6.98 -2.75
CA ASN A 84 -2.51 8.35 -3.21
C ASN A 84 -3.59 9.11 -2.42
N ARG A 85 -4.21 8.49 -1.40
CA ARG A 85 -5.13 9.17 -0.48
C ARG A 85 -4.37 10.29 0.26
N PRO A 86 -4.93 11.51 0.36
CA PRO A 86 -4.35 12.58 1.16
C PRO A 86 -4.55 12.26 2.66
N ILE A 87 -3.57 11.61 3.28
CA ILE A 87 -3.53 11.32 4.72
C ILE A 87 -2.40 12.14 5.33
N LEU A 88 -2.71 12.95 6.33
CA LEU A 88 -1.73 13.76 7.07
C LEU A 88 -0.62 12.86 7.66
N ASN A 89 0.62 13.34 7.61
CA ASN A 89 1.81 12.71 8.22
C ASN A 89 2.12 11.28 7.76
N LYS A 90 1.64 10.86 6.58
CA LYS A 90 2.03 9.58 5.98
C LYS A 90 3.37 9.72 5.25
N ALA A 91 4.46 9.28 5.88
CA ALA A 91 5.78 9.18 5.25
C ALA A 91 5.77 8.20 4.06
N ARG A 92 6.69 8.38 3.10
CA ARG A 92 6.85 7.67 1.80
C ARG A 92 5.79 6.58 1.54
N LYS A 93 4.82 6.93 0.68
CA LYS A 93 3.53 6.24 0.49
C LYS A 93 3.57 4.82 -0.10
N THR A 94 4.75 4.25 -0.37
CA THR A 94 4.87 2.94 -1.03
C THR A 94 4.48 1.84 -0.06
N VAL A 95 3.43 1.09 -0.42
CA VAL A 95 2.95 -0.05 0.37
C VAL A 95 2.74 -1.24 -0.55
N PRO A 96 2.98 -2.47 -0.06
CA PRO A 96 2.72 -3.67 -0.84
C PRO A 96 1.22 -3.85 -1.06
N ALA A 97 0.88 -4.54 -2.15
CA ALA A 97 -0.51 -4.82 -2.51
C ALA A 97 -1.25 -5.62 -1.42
N THR A 98 -0.52 -6.44 -0.66
CA THR A 98 -1.03 -7.31 0.39
C THR A 98 -1.25 -6.60 1.74
N ALA A 99 -0.79 -5.36 1.91
CA ALA A 99 -0.92 -4.63 3.17
C ALA A 99 -2.40 -4.44 3.55
N ILE A 100 -2.74 -4.68 4.81
CA ILE A 100 -4.13 -4.56 5.30
C ILE A 100 -4.68 -3.14 5.06
N ALA A 101 -5.94 -3.04 4.65
CA ALA A 101 -6.58 -1.77 4.37
C ALA A 101 -6.81 -0.93 5.65
N CYS A 102 -7.02 0.38 5.46
CA CYS A 102 -7.38 1.31 6.54
C CYS A 102 -8.88 1.69 6.46
N ARG A 103 -9.42 2.36 7.48
CA ARG A 103 -10.82 2.84 7.50
C ARG A 103 -11.25 3.72 6.30
N PHE A 104 -10.30 4.30 5.58
CA PHE A 104 -10.58 5.10 4.36
C PHE A 104 -10.50 4.28 3.07
N PHE A 105 -10.58 2.95 3.19
CA PHE A 105 -10.64 2.05 2.05
C PHE A 105 -11.79 2.41 1.13
N LEU A 106 -11.49 2.47 -0.18
CA LEU A 106 -12.48 2.62 -1.24
C LEU A 106 -12.18 1.54 -2.27
N PRO A 107 -13.08 0.58 -2.52
CA PRO A 107 -12.81 -0.50 -3.45
C PRO A 107 -12.67 0.01 -4.89
N LYS A 108 -11.71 -0.53 -5.65
CA LYS A 108 -11.48 -0.17 -7.06
C LYS A 108 -12.74 -0.26 -7.92
N ASN A 109 -13.59 -1.25 -7.66
CA ASN A 109 -14.80 -1.49 -8.44
C ASN A 109 -15.85 -0.37 -8.30
N GLN A 110 -15.85 0.39 -7.20
CA GLN A 110 -16.81 1.49 -7.00
C GLN A 110 -16.41 2.80 -7.68
N VAL A 111 -15.14 3.00 -8.01
CA VAL A 111 -14.67 4.26 -8.62
C VAL A 111 -14.96 4.32 -10.12
N ASN A 112 -15.08 3.15 -10.77
CA ASN A 112 -15.43 3.08 -12.19
C ASN A 112 -16.86 3.59 -12.49
N GLU A 113 -17.74 3.70 -11.48
CA GLU A 113 -19.10 4.25 -11.63
C GLU A 113 -19.18 5.77 -11.40
N THR A 114 -18.14 6.39 -10.83
CA THR A 114 -18.18 7.81 -10.41
C THR A 114 -17.16 8.71 -11.11
N GLN A 115 -16.45 8.21 -12.13
CA GLN A 115 -15.56 9.02 -12.97
C GLN A 115 -16.14 9.21 -14.39
N GLN A 116 -17.24 9.95 -14.45
CA GLN A 116 -17.64 10.81 -15.57
C GLN A 116 -18.36 12.01 -14.94
N PRO A 117 -18.16 13.26 -15.38
CA PRO A 117 -17.26 13.79 -16.42
C PRO A 117 -16.02 14.54 -15.89
#